data_AF-A0A393QZM3-F1
#
_entry.id   AF-A0A393QZM3-F1
#
_cell.length_a   1.000
_cell.length_b   1.000
_cell.length_c   1.000
_cell.angle_alpha   90.00
_cell.angle_beta   90.00
_cell.angle_gamma   90.00
#
_symmetry.space_group_name_H-M   'P 1'
#
loop_
_entity.id
_entity.type
_entity.pdbx_description
1 polymer ?
#
loop_
_entity_poly.entity_id
_entity_poly.type
_entity_poly.pdbx_seq_one_letter_code
_entity_poly.pdbx_strand_id
1 'polypeptide(L)' 'MQLTTFLVDCLTKFPTARQAEREVNKEFDIWLPIIAGIATKEEVEVATSYELAILCEVARQKIELMKGGV' A
#
# COMPACT_ATOMS: atom_id res chain seq x y z
N MET A 1 30.97 -20.59 -15.13
CA MET A 1 30.04 -19.73 -14.37
C MET A 1 28.78 -20.53 -14.11
N GLN A 2 28.51 -20.86 -12.85
CA GLN A 2 27.50 -21.83 -12.45
C GLN A 2 26.09 -21.21 -12.47
N LEU A 3 25.16 -21.86 -13.18
CA LEU A 3 23.72 -21.55 -13.22
C LEU A 3 23.05 -21.44 -11.83
N THR A 4 23.68 -21.98 -10.78
CA THR A 4 23.17 -21.98 -9.41
C THR A 4 23.15 -20.59 -8.77
N THR A 5 24.08 -19.69 -9.10
CA THR A 5 24.07 -18.32 -8.52
C THR A 5 22.94 -17.47 -9.08
N PHE A 6 22.58 -17.64 -10.35
CA PHE A 6 21.47 -16.90 -10.98
C PHE A 6 20.10 -17.28 -10.38
N LEU A 7 19.84 -18.56 -10.15
CA LEU A 7 18.58 -19.03 -9.56
C LEU A 7 18.42 -18.62 -8.08
N VAL A 8 19.51 -18.60 -7.30
CA VAL A 8 19.50 -18.12 -5.90
C VAL A 8 19.26 -16.61 -5.83
N ASP A 9 19.81 -15.85 -6.78
CA ASP A 9 19.56 -14.42 -6.92
C ASP A 9 18.09 -14.11 -7.24
N CYS A 10 17.45 -14.86 -8.13
CA CYS A 10 16.04 -14.65 -8.47
C CYS A 10 15.10 -14.94 -7.29
N LEU A 11 15.45 -15.89 -6.42
CA LEU A 11 14.64 -16.25 -5.23
C LEU A 11 14.83 -15.29 -4.05
N THR A 12 15.90 -14.48 -4.04
CA THR A 12 16.22 -13.55 -2.94
C THR A 12 16.04 -12.07 -3.31
N LYS A 13 15.98 -11.72 -4.60
CA LYS A 13 15.82 -10.33 -5.07
C LYS A 13 14.40 -9.80 -5.00
N PHE A 14 13.39 -10.67 -4.95
CA PHE A 14 11.99 -10.26 -4.87
C PHE A 14 11.39 -10.62 -3.51
N PRO A 15 10.66 -9.70 -2.86
CA PRO A 15 9.95 -10.04 -1.64
C PRO A 15 8.94 -11.15 -1.95
N THR A 16 8.91 -12.16 -1.10
CA THR A 16 7.79 -13.11 -1.07
C THR A 16 6.48 -12.34 -0.84
N ALA A 17 5.34 -12.90 -1.24
CA ALA A 17 4.03 -12.26 -1.04
C ALA A 17 3.81 -11.80 0.42
N ARG A 18 4.25 -12.62 1.39
CA ARG A 18 4.18 -12.31 2.83
C ARG A 18 5.10 -11.17 3.24
N GLN A 19 6.28 -11.03 2.63
CA GLN A 19 7.17 -9.89 2.86
C GLN A 19 6.56 -8.61 2.27
N ALA A 20 6.04 -8.68 1.04
CA ALA A 20 5.39 -7.55 0.39
C ALA A 20 4.18 -7.04 1.20
N GLU A 21 3.32 -7.96 1.65
CA GLU A 21 2.18 -7.66 2.51
C GLU A 21 2.61 -6.95 3.81
N ARG A 22 3.67 -7.46 4.46
CA ARG A 22 4.21 -6.83 5.67
C ARG A 22 4.73 -5.42 5.43
N GLU A 23 5.45 -5.19 4.33
CA GLU A 23 5.96 -3.86 4.00
C GLU A 23 4.82 -2.88 3.72
N VAL A 24 3.80 -3.29 2.96
CA VAL A 24 2.61 -2.46 2.72
C VAL A 24 1.88 -2.16 4.03
N ASN A 25 1.72 -3.15 4.91
CA ASN A 25 1.00 -2.98 6.17
C ASN A 25 1.69 -2.02 7.16
N LYS A 26 3.02 -1.83 7.09
CA LYS A 26 3.72 -0.84 7.93
C LYS A 26 3.27 0.59 7.63
N GLU A 27 2.93 0.86 6.38
CA GLU A 27 2.54 2.18 5.88
C GLU A 27 1.11 2.13 5.32
N PHE A 28 0.26 1.28 5.92
CA PHE A 28 -1.08 1.06 5.38
C PHE A 28 -1.89 2.34 5.28
N ASP A 29 -1.76 3.26 6.24
CA ASP A 29 -2.45 4.55 6.21
C ASP A 29 -1.98 5.46 5.04
N ILE A 30 -0.75 5.31 4.55
CA ILE A 30 -0.28 6.01 3.34
C ILE A 30 -0.93 5.38 2.10
N TRP A 31 -0.99 4.04 2.06
CA TRP A 31 -1.51 3.31 0.92
C TRP A 31 -3.04 3.33 0.80
N LEU A 32 -3.75 3.39 1.93
CA LEU A 32 -5.20 3.33 1.99
C LEU A 32 -5.90 4.39 1.12
N PRO A 33 -5.61 5.70 1.24
CA PRO A 33 -6.24 6.70 0.39
C PRO A 33 -5.82 6.58 -1.08
N ILE A 34 -4.63 6.08 -1.38
CA ILE A 34 -4.15 5.87 -2.75
C ILE A 34 -4.91 4.72 -3.43
N ILE A 35 -4.97 3.56 -2.78
CA ILE A 35 -5.66 2.36 -3.30
C ILE A 35 -7.17 2.61 -3.42
N ALA A 36 -7.75 3.36 -2.48
CA ALA A 36 -9.15 3.76 -2.56
C ALA A 36 -9.42 4.82 -3.65
N GLY A 37 -8.38 5.36 -4.31
CA GLY A 37 -8.51 6.42 -5.31
C GLY A 37 -9.08 7.72 -4.74
N ILE A 38 -8.67 8.07 -3.52
CA ILE A 38 -9.01 9.32 -2.83
C ILE A 38 -7.92 10.36 -3.04
N ALA A 39 -6.65 9.95 -3.07
CA ALA A 39 -5.50 10.82 -3.27
C ALA A 39 -4.43 10.16 -4.14
N THR A 40 -3.57 10.95 -4.76
CA THR A 40 -2.36 10.45 -5.42
C THR A 40 -1.23 10.25 -4.41
N LYS A 41 -0.15 9.60 -4.86
CA LYS A 41 1.04 9.41 -4.03
C LYS A 41 1.67 10.77 -3.68
N GLU A 42 1.74 11.68 -4.64
CA GLU A 42 2.32 13.01 -4.46
C GLU A 42 1.53 13.84 -3.44
N GLU A 43 0.20 13.70 -3.43
CA GLU A 43 -0.68 14.37 -2.45
C GLU A 43 -0.47 13.83 -1.04
N VAL A 44 -0.30 12.51 -0.89
CA VAL A 44 -0.06 11.87 0.41
C VAL A 44 1.33 12.19 0.95
N GLU A 45 2.36 12.28 0.09
CA GLU A 45 3.74 12.58 0.49
C GLU A 45 3.90 13.98 1.11
N VAL A 46 3.07 14.95 0.71
CA VAL A 46 3.11 16.32 1.23
C VAL A 46 2.05 16.58 2.30
N ALA A 47 1.16 15.62 2.56
CA ALA A 47 0.10 15.77 3.55
C ALA A 47 0.66 15.80 4.97
N THR A 48 0.12 16.69 5.80
CA THR A 48 0.33 16.62 7.24
C THR A 48 -0.33 15.36 7.81
N SER A 49 0.10 14.93 9.01
CA SER A 49 -0.53 13.78 9.69
C SER A 49 -2.04 13.97 9.91
N TYR A 50 -2.48 15.22 10.12
CA TYR A 50 -3.90 15.56 10.26
C TYR A 50 -4.66 15.38 8.93
N GLU A 51 -4.13 15.90 7.82
CA GLU A 51 -4.74 15.74 6.49
C GLU A 51 -4.75 14.28 6.06
N LEU A 52 -3.66 13.54 6.30
CA LEU A 52 -3.58 12.11 6.02
C LEU A 52 -4.66 11.32 6.77
N ALA A 53 -4.89 11.64 8.06
CA ALA A 53 -5.93 10.99 8.84
C ALA A 53 -7.34 11.23 8.25
N ILE A 54 -7.61 12.44 7.73
CA ILE A 54 -8.88 12.75 7.04
C ILE A 54 -9.00 11.94 5.74
N LEU A 55 -7.95 11.90 4.91
CA LEU A 55 -7.95 11.13 3.66
C LEU A 55 -8.20 9.64 3.92
N CYS A 56 -7.59 9.08 4.97
CA CYS A 56 -7.85 7.70 5.40
C CYS A 56 -9.30 7.49 5.81
N GLU A 57 -9.90 8.44 6.53
CA GLU A 57 -11.29 8.34 6.96
C GLU A 57 -12.26 8.37 5.76
N VAL A 58 -12.03 9.28 4.80
CA VAL A 58 -12.79 9.34 3.55
C VAL A 58 -12.66 8.02 2.77
N ALA A 59 -11.45 7.46 2.70
CA ALA A 59 -11.20 6.17 2.06
C ALA A 59 -11.99 5.03 2.73
N ARG A 60 -12.00 4.97 4.06
CA ARG A 60 -12.81 3.98 4.81
C ARG A 60 -14.30 4.12 4.51
N GLN A 61 -14.82 5.34 4.54
CA GLN A 61 -16.24 5.60 4.23
C GLN A 61 -16.59 5.20 2.80
N LYS A 62 -15.72 5.50 1.80
CA LYS A 62 -15.92 5.02 0.42
C LYS A 62 -15.97 3.50 0.35
N ILE A 63 -15.05 2.80 1.03
CA ILE A 63 -15.02 1.34 1.07
C ILE A 63 -16.31 0.78 1.68
N GLU A 64 -16.80 1.38 2.77
CA GLU A 64 -18.06 0.96 3.41
C GLU A 64 -19.27 1.20 2.50
N LEU A 65 -19.35 2.34 1.80
CA LEU A 65 -20.40 2.60 0.82
C LEU A 65 -20.38 1.57 -0.33
N MET A 66 -19.19 1.19 -0.80
CA MET A 66 -19.03 0.22 -1.89
C MET A 66 -19.39 -1.22 -1.48
N LYS A 67 -19.36 -1.57 -0.19
CA LYS A 67 -19.74 -2.90 0.31
C LYS A 67 -21.26 -3.13 0.37
N GLY A 68 -22.06 -2.11 0.07
CA GLY A 68 -23.53 -2.18 0.09
C GLY A 68 -24.16 -1.07 0.93
N GLY A 69 -23.68 0.15 0.78
CA GLY A 69 -24.29 1.32 1.41
C GLY A 69 -25.70 1.58 0.85
N VAL A 70 -26.70 0.98 1.51
CA VAL A 70 -28.17 1.06 1.28
C VAL A 70 -28.66 0.55 -0.08
#